data_AF-A0A9D4TJG4-F1
#
_entry.id   AF-A0A9D4TJG4-F1
#
_cell.length_a   1.000
_cell.length_b   1.000
_cell.length_c   1.000
_cell.angle_alpha   90.00
_cell.angle_beta   90.00
_cell.angle_gamma   90.00
#
_symmetry.space_group_name_H-M   'P 1'
#
loop_
_entity.id
_entity.type
_entity.pdbx_description
1 polymer ?
#
loop_
_entity_poly.entity_id
_entity_poly.type
_entity_poly.pdbx_seq_one_letter_code
_entity_poly.pdbx_strand_id
1 'polypeptide(L)'
;MTASTLTAAAGPLHSQHESRPLPPLAHPLPFTLLPTAPSSWDPAAVSPTLNIRLDGCIVPSEASEQGARIAYSHAVVIDGFVEDCTRGQLLDFLLNGLEADADPQQQQHSPLQLQQQQGSNQQQQQQQQRQASLQPSDSARWEQRTTDMAGGAATWGVKQHVLQELAEGRLPALREVHARLCKLYPECDIAHLPTDAIQLAPSPHVLHSKQEGKEVQHNVKQQQQQQQRQQAEQEVPLPLAKRRKQGSEPPPPATEHCIEGTAAAAAGGCSSRHGPVDCSCFVANAAVAGDSFSYHVDADPTSFPDGSPWNEWRREWGAETLLLDGQTDGGVFVAPRPCRAVLLDQDILHRVSAPSAAAGNRPRFSLVWKLALLPRHPGQQLCLARPEWGPPASIGSAARVDAVKRQMAQEQRRKNQAS
;
A
#
# COMPACT_ATOMS: atom_id res chain seq x y z
N MET A 1 -6.61 -32.75 -66.03
CA MET A 1 -6.79 -32.91 -64.57
C MET A 1 -6.70 -31.53 -63.94
N THR A 2 -7.83 -30.87 -63.77
CA THR A 2 -7.93 -29.50 -63.23
C THR A 2 -8.62 -29.58 -61.88
N ALA A 3 -7.88 -29.29 -60.80
CA ALA A 3 -8.38 -29.30 -59.44
C ALA A 3 -9.21 -28.03 -59.20
N SER A 4 -10.48 -28.20 -58.85
CA SER A 4 -11.38 -27.14 -58.40
C SER A 4 -11.25 -26.95 -56.89
N THR A 5 -10.92 -25.74 -56.47
CA THR A 5 -10.85 -25.32 -55.07
C THR A 5 -12.21 -24.77 -54.66
N LEU A 6 -12.88 -25.45 -53.73
CA LEU A 6 -14.12 -24.99 -53.09
C LEU A 6 -13.77 -24.13 -51.87
N THR A 7 -13.97 -22.82 -51.99
CA THR A 7 -13.93 -21.86 -50.88
C THR A 7 -15.33 -21.72 -50.28
N ALA A 8 -15.52 -22.24 -49.06
CA ALA A 8 -16.74 -22.03 -48.28
C ALA A 8 -16.68 -20.66 -47.58
N ALA A 9 -17.55 -19.74 -47.99
CA ALA A 9 -17.72 -18.43 -47.37
C ALA A 9 -18.63 -18.57 -46.13
N ALA A 10 -18.04 -18.50 -44.93
CA ALA A 10 -18.79 -18.31 -43.70
C ALA A 10 -19.06 -16.82 -43.51
N GLY A 11 -20.32 -16.40 -43.68
CA GLY A 11 -20.75 -15.02 -43.44
C GLY A 11 -20.79 -14.68 -41.95
N PRO A 12 -20.42 -13.45 -41.54
CA PRO A 12 -20.47 -13.03 -40.15
C PRO A 12 -21.91 -12.74 -39.72
N LEU A 13 -22.43 -13.51 -38.77
CA LEU A 13 -23.67 -13.21 -38.04
C LEU A 13 -23.42 -12.02 -37.10
N HIS A 14 -23.68 -10.80 -37.60
CA HIS A 14 -23.78 -9.61 -36.76
C HIS A 14 -25.07 -9.69 -35.93
N SER A 15 -24.97 -10.08 -34.66
CA SER A 15 -26.07 -9.87 -33.71
C SER A 15 -26.13 -8.38 -33.38
N GLN A 16 -27.11 -7.67 -33.93
CA GLN A 16 -27.42 -6.30 -33.53
C GLN A 16 -28.05 -6.31 -32.13
N HIS A 17 -27.22 -6.31 -31.10
CA HIS A 17 -27.67 -5.91 -29.76
C HIS A 17 -27.73 -4.37 -29.77
N GLU A 18 -28.94 -3.82 -29.86
CA GLU A 18 -29.19 -2.39 -29.65
C GLU A 18 -28.72 -2.03 -28.22
N SER A 19 -27.58 -1.35 -28.14
CA SER A 19 -27.03 -0.83 -26.90
C SER A 19 -27.91 0.33 -26.43
N ARG A 20 -28.84 0.03 -25.54
CA ARG A 20 -29.65 1.05 -24.85
C ARG A 20 -28.70 2.00 -24.12
N PRO A 21 -28.72 3.32 -24.40
CA PRO A 21 -27.81 4.27 -23.77
C PRO A 21 -28.06 4.26 -22.26
N LEU A 22 -27.01 3.98 -21.49
CA LEU A 22 -27.06 4.05 -20.03
C LEU A 22 -27.38 5.50 -19.63
N PRO A 23 -28.24 5.71 -18.61
CA PRO A 23 -28.50 7.04 -18.10
C PRO A 23 -27.16 7.67 -17.66
N PRO A 24 -26.92 8.96 -17.95
CA PRO A 24 -25.71 9.63 -17.52
C PRO A 24 -25.58 9.52 -16.00
N LEU A 25 -24.42 9.05 -15.53
CA LEU A 25 -24.10 9.04 -14.10
C LEU A 25 -24.33 10.44 -13.56
N ALA A 26 -25.24 10.57 -12.59
CA ALA A 26 -25.79 11.86 -12.16
C ALA A 26 -24.71 12.80 -11.59
N HIS A 27 -23.57 12.28 -11.15
CA HIS A 27 -22.42 13.06 -10.72
C HIS A 27 -21.12 12.33 -11.12
N PRO A 28 -20.22 12.93 -11.94
CA PRO A 28 -18.88 12.38 -12.12
C PRO A 28 -18.20 12.33 -10.75
N LEU A 29 -17.62 11.19 -10.40
CA LEU A 29 -16.83 11.05 -9.18
C LEU A 29 -15.75 12.15 -9.17
N PRO A 30 -15.58 12.91 -8.06
CA PRO A 30 -14.74 14.11 -8.01
C PRO A 30 -13.25 13.75 -7.91
N PHE A 31 -12.75 12.93 -8.83
CA PHE A 31 -11.33 12.62 -8.92
C PHE A 31 -10.54 13.87 -9.27
N THR A 32 -9.50 14.15 -8.48
CA THR A 32 -8.53 15.21 -8.79
C THR A 32 -7.27 14.55 -9.35
N LEU A 33 -7.00 14.78 -10.64
CA LEU A 33 -5.79 14.27 -11.30
C LEU A 33 -4.53 14.75 -10.57
N LEU A 34 -3.50 13.91 -10.53
CA LEU A 34 -2.24 14.26 -9.89
C LEU A 34 -1.61 15.48 -10.58
N PRO A 35 -1.24 16.54 -9.83
CA PRO A 35 -0.46 17.63 -10.38
C PRO A 35 0.95 17.13 -10.69
N THR A 36 1.38 17.28 -11.95
CA THR A 36 2.70 16.85 -12.42
C THR A 36 3.57 18.05 -12.83
N ALA A 37 4.87 17.84 -12.92
CA ALA A 37 5.83 18.75 -13.55
C ALA A 37 6.63 17.99 -14.63
N PRO A 38 7.27 18.68 -15.58
CA PRO A 38 8.22 18.03 -16.48
C PRO A 38 9.30 17.32 -15.67
N SER A 39 9.45 16.03 -15.92
CA SER A 39 10.46 15.20 -15.27
C SER A 39 11.43 14.67 -16.34
N SER A 40 12.72 14.55 -16.02
CA SER A 40 13.70 13.86 -16.86
C SER A 40 13.79 12.36 -16.58
N TRP A 41 13.05 11.86 -15.59
CA TRP A 41 13.10 10.46 -15.18
C TRP A 41 12.58 9.53 -16.27
N ASP A 42 13.27 8.39 -16.44
CA ASP A 42 12.95 7.37 -17.44
C ASP A 42 12.36 6.12 -16.77
N PRO A 43 11.09 5.75 -17.04
CA PRO A 43 10.49 4.54 -16.49
C PRO A 43 11.18 3.25 -16.92
N ALA A 44 11.91 3.24 -18.04
CA ALA A 44 12.65 2.06 -18.49
C ALA A 44 13.85 1.72 -17.58
N ALA A 45 14.33 2.67 -16.78
CA ALA A 45 15.39 2.44 -15.80
C ALA A 45 14.90 1.73 -14.53
N VAL A 46 13.58 1.54 -14.38
CA VAL A 46 12.99 0.87 -13.22
C VAL A 46 13.30 -0.63 -13.23
N SER A 47 13.88 -1.10 -12.14
CA SER A 47 14.04 -2.52 -11.85
C SER A 47 13.37 -2.82 -10.51
N PRO A 48 12.18 -3.47 -10.50
CA PRO A 48 11.51 -3.77 -9.24
C PRO A 48 12.32 -4.80 -8.45
N THR A 49 12.46 -4.56 -7.15
CA THR A 49 13.11 -5.51 -6.22
C THR A 49 12.15 -6.58 -5.73
N LEU A 50 10.85 -6.34 -5.85
CA LEU A 50 9.79 -7.31 -5.57
C LEU A 50 8.63 -7.07 -6.54
N ASN A 51 8.10 -8.14 -7.11
CA ASN A 51 6.89 -8.13 -7.95
C ASN A 51 6.08 -9.37 -7.60
N ILE A 52 5.00 -9.19 -6.83
CA ILE A 52 4.21 -10.28 -6.28
C ILE A 52 2.72 -10.10 -6.52
N ARG A 53 2.00 -11.20 -6.39
CA ARG A 53 0.55 -11.22 -6.29
C ARG A 53 0.07 -12.08 -5.12
N LEU A 54 -0.98 -11.60 -4.47
CA LEU A 54 -1.64 -12.14 -3.28
C LEU A 54 -3.14 -12.27 -3.55
N ASP A 55 -3.89 -12.84 -2.61
CA ASP A 55 -5.36 -12.79 -2.58
C ASP A 55 -6.04 -13.29 -3.86
N GLY A 56 -5.52 -14.40 -4.39
CA GLY A 56 -6.08 -15.06 -5.57
C GLY A 56 -7.47 -15.60 -5.30
N CYS A 57 -8.48 -15.04 -5.97
CA CYS A 57 -9.86 -15.48 -5.85
C CYS A 57 -10.56 -15.59 -7.21
N ILE A 58 -11.64 -16.36 -7.25
CA ILE A 58 -12.52 -16.45 -8.42
C ILE A 58 -13.64 -15.44 -8.21
N VAL A 59 -13.80 -14.53 -9.16
CA VAL A 59 -14.83 -13.48 -9.15
C VAL A 59 -15.69 -13.57 -10.41
N PRO A 60 -16.95 -13.08 -10.39
CA PRO A 60 -17.76 -12.98 -11.60
C PRO A 60 -17.03 -12.21 -12.71
N SER A 61 -17.21 -12.65 -13.95
CA SER A 61 -16.67 -11.99 -15.14
C SER A 61 -17.74 -11.13 -15.78
N GLU A 62 -17.41 -9.90 -16.17
CA GLU A 62 -18.32 -9.05 -16.94
C GLU A 62 -18.52 -9.56 -18.39
N ALA A 63 -17.65 -10.47 -18.86
CA ALA A 63 -17.72 -11.00 -20.21
C ALA A 63 -18.90 -11.97 -20.43
N SER A 64 -19.46 -12.56 -19.36
CA SER A 64 -20.67 -13.38 -19.44
C SER A 64 -21.34 -13.56 -18.08
N GLU A 65 -22.67 -13.68 -18.04
CA GLU A 65 -23.44 -13.82 -16.79
C GLU A 65 -23.02 -15.02 -15.94
N GLN A 66 -22.59 -16.11 -16.59
CA GLN A 66 -22.11 -17.33 -15.96
C GLN A 66 -20.58 -17.41 -15.94
N GLY A 67 -19.91 -16.37 -16.42
CA GLY A 67 -18.47 -16.29 -16.53
C GLY A 67 -17.84 -16.05 -15.17
N ALA A 68 -16.69 -16.69 -14.96
CA ALA A 68 -15.83 -16.41 -13.83
C ALA A 68 -14.45 -16.02 -14.33
N ARG A 69 -13.80 -15.08 -13.65
CA ARG A 69 -12.41 -14.71 -13.85
C ARG A 69 -11.66 -14.85 -12.54
N ILE A 70 -10.34 -14.83 -12.64
CA ILE A 70 -9.49 -14.86 -11.44
C ILE A 70 -8.98 -13.45 -11.21
N ALA A 71 -9.20 -12.96 -9.99
CA ALA A 71 -8.66 -11.70 -9.51
C ALA A 71 -7.48 -11.99 -8.57
N TYR A 72 -6.53 -11.06 -8.57
CA TYR A 72 -5.38 -11.06 -7.67
C TYR A 72 -5.14 -9.62 -7.24
N SER A 73 -4.61 -9.45 -6.04
CA SER A 73 -4.03 -8.18 -5.60
C SER A 73 -2.54 -8.19 -5.85
N HIS A 74 -1.98 -7.08 -6.31
CA HIS A 74 -0.58 -6.95 -6.72
C HIS A 74 0.17 -6.01 -5.78
N ALA A 75 1.43 -6.32 -5.54
CA ALA A 75 2.36 -5.42 -4.88
C ALA A 75 3.71 -5.42 -5.60
N VAL A 76 4.25 -4.21 -5.78
CA VAL A 76 5.52 -3.96 -6.45
C VAL A 76 6.38 -3.08 -5.56
N VAL A 77 7.64 -3.45 -5.38
CA VAL A 77 8.64 -2.66 -4.64
C VAL A 77 9.68 -2.16 -5.63
N ILE A 78 9.91 -0.86 -5.62
CA ILE A 78 10.86 -0.20 -6.53
C ILE A 78 11.89 0.55 -5.68
N ASP A 79 13.15 0.13 -5.78
CA ASP A 79 14.26 0.85 -5.14
C ASP A 79 14.69 2.02 -6.03
N GLY A 80 15.04 3.16 -5.42
CA GLY A 80 15.47 4.35 -6.17
C GLY A 80 14.35 5.02 -6.97
N PHE A 81 13.08 4.76 -6.63
CA PHE A 81 11.94 5.42 -7.29
C PHE A 81 11.98 6.93 -7.08
N VAL A 82 12.35 7.36 -5.87
CA VAL A 82 12.58 8.77 -5.51
C VAL A 82 14.08 9.02 -5.48
N GLU A 83 14.57 10.11 -6.06
CA GLU A 83 15.99 10.46 -5.94
C GLU A 83 16.31 11.11 -4.59
N ASP A 84 17.58 11.03 -4.15
CA ASP A 84 18.01 11.64 -2.89
C ASP A 84 17.68 13.14 -2.79
N CYS A 85 17.79 13.88 -3.90
CA CYS A 85 17.43 15.30 -3.95
C CYS A 85 15.94 15.54 -3.72
N THR A 86 15.09 14.70 -4.32
CA THR A 86 13.62 14.76 -4.18
C THR A 86 13.22 14.34 -2.76
N ARG A 87 13.83 13.27 -2.24
CA ARG A 87 13.66 12.83 -0.85
C ARG A 87 14.06 13.92 0.14
N GLY A 88 15.21 14.56 -0.08
CA GLY A 88 15.72 15.64 0.77
C GLY A 88 14.74 16.80 0.85
N GLN A 89 14.17 17.24 -0.28
CA GLN A 89 13.15 18.29 -0.31
C GLN A 89 11.86 17.88 0.41
N LEU A 90 11.40 16.63 0.26
CA LEU A 90 10.23 16.12 0.98
C LEU A 90 10.47 16.10 2.49
N LEU A 91 11.63 15.62 2.93
CA LEU A 91 12.00 15.59 4.35
C LEU A 91 12.15 16.99 4.93
N ASP A 92 12.81 17.90 4.21
CA ASP A 92 12.97 19.30 4.62
C ASP A 92 11.60 19.97 4.79
N PHE A 93 10.69 19.76 3.83
CA PHE A 93 9.31 20.22 3.94
C PHE A 93 8.57 19.63 5.15
N LEU A 94 8.73 18.33 5.43
CA LEU A 94 8.05 17.67 6.55
C LEU A 94 8.59 18.12 7.91
N LEU A 95 9.88 18.44 8.00
CA LEU A 95 10.54 18.81 9.25
C LEU A 95 10.47 20.32 9.51
N ASN A 96 10.75 21.12 8.48
CA ASN A 96 10.96 22.57 8.57
C ASN A 96 9.83 23.38 7.93
N GLY A 97 9.03 22.77 7.07
CA GLY A 97 8.00 23.46 6.27
C GLY A 97 8.56 24.13 5.01
N LEU A 98 7.69 24.76 4.24
CA LEU A 98 8.15 25.76 3.27
C LEU A 98 8.52 26.98 4.09
N GLU A 99 9.81 27.34 4.14
CA GLU A 99 10.21 28.70 4.52
C GLU A 99 9.41 29.64 3.61
N ALA A 100 8.33 30.20 4.15
CA ALA A 100 7.35 30.95 3.38
C ALA A 100 8.09 32.13 2.77
N ASP A 101 8.40 32.04 1.48
CA ASP A 101 9.12 33.00 0.65
C ASP A 101 9.66 34.15 1.49
N ALA A 102 10.78 33.91 2.21
CA ALA A 102 11.48 35.00 2.85
C ALA A 102 11.81 35.97 1.73
N ASP A 103 11.08 37.08 1.68
CA ASP A 103 11.02 38.00 0.55
C ASP A 103 12.45 38.23 0.04
N PRO A 104 12.80 37.78 -1.19
CA PRO A 104 14.17 37.87 -1.68
C PRO A 104 14.66 39.33 -1.74
N GLN A 105 13.77 40.32 -1.58
CA GLN A 105 14.13 41.72 -1.45
C GLN A 105 14.77 42.11 -0.11
N GLN A 106 14.66 41.33 0.97
CA GLN A 106 15.34 41.66 2.24
C GLN A 106 16.81 41.18 2.30
N GLN A 107 17.30 40.38 1.35
CA GLN A 107 18.69 39.90 1.33
C GLN A 107 19.66 40.76 0.51
N GLN A 108 19.21 41.86 -0.13
CA GLN A 108 20.08 42.69 -0.99
C GLN A 108 20.90 43.80 -0.29
N HIS A 109 20.85 43.92 1.04
CA HIS A 109 21.65 44.91 1.76
C HIS A 109 22.57 44.25 2.81
N SER A 110 23.60 43.56 2.35
CA SER A 110 24.84 43.39 3.12
C SER A 110 26.05 43.57 2.19
N PRO A 111 26.85 44.63 2.38
CA PRO A 111 27.95 44.93 1.48
C PRO A 111 29.12 43.97 1.71
N LEU A 112 29.49 43.27 0.64
CA LEU A 112 30.87 42.94 0.24
C LEU A 112 31.88 42.74 1.39
N GLN A 113 31.97 41.50 1.89
CA GLN A 113 33.23 41.00 2.44
C GLN A 113 33.75 39.85 1.58
N LEU A 114 34.91 40.09 0.98
CA LEU A 114 35.75 39.09 0.33
C LEU A 114 36.06 37.95 1.29
N GLN A 115 35.46 36.78 1.07
CA GLN A 115 36.00 35.51 1.60
C GLN A 115 35.66 34.34 0.66
N GLN A 116 36.02 34.49 -0.62
CA GLN A 116 36.03 33.36 -1.55
C GLN A 116 37.32 32.56 -1.34
N GLN A 117 37.22 31.44 -0.60
CA GLN A 117 37.90 30.15 -0.87
C GLN A 117 37.85 29.12 0.29
N GLN A 118 37.11 29.35 1.39
CA GLN A 118 36.99 28.38 2.50
C GLN A 118 35.55 27.83 2.73
N GLY A 119 34.62 28.02 1.78
CA GLY A 119 33.17 27.92 2.02
C GLY A 119 32.51 26.54 1.89
N SER A 120 33.15 25.52 1.29
CA SER A 120 32.48 24.22 1.09
C SER A 120 32.31 23.43 2.39
N ASN A 121 33.31 23.45 3.29
CA ASN A 121 33.23 22.75 4.57
C ASN A 121 32.31 23.44 5.57
N GLN A 122 32.19 24.77 5.54
CA GLN A 122 31.30 25.50 6.45
C GLN A 122 29.82 25.33 6.09
N GLN A 123 29.45 25.34 4.80
CA GLN A 123 28.07 25.04 4.41
C GLN A 123 27.69 23.60 4.76
N GLN A 124 28.59 22.63 4.55
CA GLN A 124 28.36 21.24 4.97
C GLN A 124 28.25 21.09 6.49
N GLN A 125 29.11 21.77 7.27
CA GLN A 125 29.01 21.77 8.75
C GLN A 125 27.75 22.48 9.26
N GLN A 126 27.32 23.58 8.63
CA GLN A 126 26.12 24.31 9.05
C GLN A 126 24.84 23.55 8.69
N GLN A 127 24.81 22.83 7.56
CA GLN A 127 23.75 21.84 7.27
C GLN A 127 23.76 20.68 8.27
N GLN A 128 24.93 20.12 8.61
CA GLN A 128 25.05 19.05 9.61
C GLN A 128 24.62 19.51 11.00
N GLN A 129 24.91 20.75 11.40
CA GLN A 129 24.50 21.33 12.69
C GLN A 129 22.99 21.61 12.75
N ARG A 130 22.37 22.10 11.67
CA ARG A 130 20.89 22.26 11.62
C ARG A 130 20.15 20.92 11.66
N GLN A 131 20.74 19.86 11.09
CA GLN A 131 20.12 18.53 11.04
C GLN A 131 20.19 17.75 12.37
N ALA A 132 20.98 18.23 13.35
CA ALA A 132 21.26 17.50 14.59
C ALA A 132 20.18 17.64 15.70
N SER A 133 19.08 18.36 15.48
CA SER A 133 18.08 18.67 16.53
C SER A 133 16.60 18.64 16.09
N LEU A 134 16.28 18.11 14.90
CA LEU A 134 14.91 18.16 14.39
C LEU A 134 14.12 16.91 14.81
N GLN A 135 13.63 16.92 16.05
CA GLN A 135 12.64 15.96 16.54
C GLN A 135 11.25 16.35 16.02
N PRO A 136 10.39 15.40 15.60
CA PRO A 136 9.00 15.70 15.23
C PRO A 136 8.24 16.50 16.30
N SER A 137 8.50 16.26 17.59
CA SER A 137 7.89 16.98 18.72
C SER A 137 8.24 18.46 18.78
N ASP A 138 9.43 18.81 18.31
CA ASP A 138 9.93 20.18 18.31
C ASP A 138 9.47 20.91 17.05
N SER A 139 9.02 20.15 16.05
CA SER A 139 8.42 20.67 14.85
C SER A 139 6.95 21.01 15.08
N ALA A 140 6.59 22.23 14.68
CA ALA A 140 5.19 22.65 14.66
C ALA A 140 4.31 21.83 13.69
N ARG A 141 4.88 20.86 12.97
CA ARG A 141 4.27 20.12 11.85
C ARG A 141 3.82 18.70 12.21
N TRP A 142 4.15 18.17 13.37
CA TRP A 142 3.77 16.82 13.79
C TRP A 142 2.91 16.82 15.06
N GLU A 143 2.03 15.84 15.21
CA GLU A 143 1.20 15.67 16.40
C GLU A 143 0.98 14.19 16.75
N GLN A 144 1.06 13.85 18.04
CA GLN A 144 0.77 12.51 18.56
C GLN A 144 -0.73 12.35 18.85
N ARG A 145 -1.56 12.53 17.84
CA ARG A 145 -3.02 12.43 17.93
C ARG A 145 -3.66 11.69 16.76
N THR A 146 -2.85 11.29 15.80
CA THR A 146 -3.32 10.53 14.65
C THR A 146 -3.71 9.14 15.12
N THR A 147 -4.77 8.58 14.57
CA THR A 147 -5.16 7.20 14.86
C THR A 147 -5.83 6.65 13.62
N ASP A 148 -5.50 5.43 13.26
CA ASP A 148 -5.91 4.87 11.98
C ASP A 148 -7.22 4.13 12.03
N MET A 149 -7.60 3.74 13.23
CA MET A 149 -8.85 3.06 13.50
C MET A 149 -9.45 3.68 14.74
N ALA A 150 -10.78 3.75 14.76
CA ALA A 150 -11.50 4.14 15.96
C ALA A 150 -11.08 3.25 17.14
N GLY A 151 -10.52 3.86 18.19
CA GLY A 151 -10.04 3.16 19.38
C GLY A 151 -8.60 2.64 19.31
N GLY A 152 -7.85 2.91 18.24
CA GLY A 152 -6.41 2.62 18.18
C GLY A 152 -5.58 3.51 19.11
N ALA A 153 -4.34 3.10 19.38
CA ALA A 153 -3.37 3.98 20.04
C ALA A 153 -3.18 5.26 19.21
N ALA A 154 -2.97 6.40 19.87
CA ALA A 154 -2.61 7.63 19.19
C ALA A 154 -1.19 7.52 18.63
N THR A 155 -0.93 8.23 17.54
CA THR A 155 0.22 8.03 16.66
C THR A 155 0.70 9.37 16.18
N TRP A 156 1.97 9.47 15.79
CA TRP A 156 2.51 10.69 15.22
C TRP A 156 2.20 10.69 13.73
N GLY A 157 1.31 11.60 13.36
CA GLY A 157 1.15 12.02 12.00
C GLY A 157 1.58 13.47 11.83
N VAL A 158 1.65 13.88 10.59
CA VAL A 158 1.71 15.30 10.25
C VAL A 158 0.38 15.97 10.59
N LYS A 159 0.45 17.23 11.03
CA LYS A 159 -0.74 18.03 11.35
C LYS A 159 -1.56 18.31 10.10
N GLN A 160 -2.85 18.59 10.32
CA GLN A 160 -3.80 18.86 9.24
C GLN A 160 -3.35 19.93 8.23
N HIS A 161 -2.73 21.02 8.67
CA HIS A 161 -2.26 22.08 7.75
C HIS A 161 -1.15 21.60 6.80
N VAL A 162 -0.30 20.68 7.26
CA VAL A 162 0.76 20.05 6.45
C VAL A 162 0.13 19.14 5.40
N LEU A 163 -0.89 18.37 5.76
CA LEU A 163 -1.65 17.55 4.82
C LEU A 163 -2.34 18.41 3.75
N GLN A 164 -2.88 19.57 4.12
CA GLN A 164 -3.46 20.52 3.17
C GLN A 164 -2.41 21.01 2.17
N GLU A 165 -1.23 21.41 2.64
CA GLU A 165 -0.12 21.82 1.78
C GLU A 165 0.34 20.70 0.82
N LEU A 166 0.39 19.45 1.29
CA LEU A 166 0.68 18.28 0.46
C LEU A 166 -0.42 18.06 -0.59
N ALA A 167 -1.68 18.15 -0.19
CA ALA A 167 -2.83 17.93 -1.06
C ALA A 167 -3.01 19.02 -2.13
N GLU A 168 -2.56 20.24 -1.86
CA GLU A 168 -2.48 21.29 -2.88
C GLU A 168 -1.42 21.00 -3.96
N GLY A 169 -0.51 20.05 -3.73
CA GLY A 169 0.45 19.60 -4.74
C GLY A 169 1.47 20.66 -5.17
N ARG A 170 1.69 21.69 -4.34
CA ARG A 170 2.58 22.82 -4.68
C ARG A 170 4.06 22.49 -4.59
N LEU A 171 4.44 21.49 -3.79
CA LEU A 171 5.83 21.12 -3.57
C LEU A 171 6.45 20.51 -4.85
N PRO A 172 7.55 21.06 -5.39
CA PRO A 172 8.19 20.55 -6.61
C PRO A 172 8.58 19.07 -6.51
N ALA A 173 9.11 18.65 -5.35
CA ALA A 173 9.48 17.26 -5.10
C ALA A 173 8.27 16.31 -5.14
N LEU A 174 7.11 16.76 -4.67
CA LEU A 174 5.88 15.96 -4.75
C LEU A 174 5.40 15.84 -6.20
N ARG A 175 5.44 16.93 -6.97
CA ARG A 175 5.10 16.92 -8.41
C ARG A 175 6.04 16.06 -9.24
N GLU A 176 7.30 15.95 -8.84
CA GLU A 176 8.26 15.01 -9.43
C GLU A 176 7.85 13.55 -9.17
N VAL A 177 7.49 13.20 -7.92
CA VAL A 177 6.97 11.86 -7.60
C VAL A 177 5.71 11.54 -8.41
N HIS A 178 4.77 12.48 -8.50
CA HIS A 178 3.57 12.34 -9.33
C HIS A 178 3.92 12.15 -10.82
N ALA A 179 4.85 12.94 -11.36
CA ALA A 179 5.28 12.81 -12.75
C ALA A 179 5.89 11.44 -13.04
N ARG A 180 6.67 10.88 -12.09
CA ARG A 180 7.20 9.51 -12.20
C ARG A 180 6.09 8.48 -12.18
N LEU A 181 5.10 8.59 -11.29
CA LEU A 181 3.94 7.68 -11.27
C LEU A 181 3.18 7.72 -12.61
N CYS A 182 2.89 8.90 -13.15
CA CYS A 182 2.21 9.04 -14.44
C CYS A 182 3.04 8.49 -15.62
N LYS A 183 4.37 8.61 -15.57
CA LYS A 183 5.26 7.98 -16.55
C LYS A 183 5.38 6.47 -16.40
N LEU A 184 5.25 5.97 -15.17
CA LEU A 184 5.31 4.54 -14.86
C LEU A 184 4.07 3.81 -15.39
N TYR A 185 2.91 4.46 -15.36
CA TYR A 185 1.63 3.95 -15.86
C TYR A 185 1.03 4.86 -16.94
N PRO A 186 1.69 4.99 -18.10
CA PRO A 186 1.29 5.94 -19.14
C PRO A 186 -0.07 5.60 -19.79
N GLU A 187 -0.60 4.41 -19.57
CA GLU A 187 -1.88 3.93 -20.08
C GLU A 187 -3.08 4.41 -19.27
N CYS A 188 -2.89 4.92 -18.06
CA CYS A 188 -3.96 5.38 -17.18
C CYS A 188 -3.78 6.84 -16.78
N ASP A 189 -4.87 7.45 -16.33
CA ASP A 189 -4.78 8.70 -15.57
C ASP A 189 -4.72 8.37 -14.09
N ILE A 190 -3.89 9.09 -13.34
CA ILE A 190 -3.75 8.87 -11.90
C ILE A 190 -4.35 10.07 -11.17
N ALA A 191 -5.20 9.79 -10.20
CA ALA A 191 -5.86 10.79 -9.37
C ALA A 191 -5.69 10.48 -7.88
N HIS A 192 -5.87 11.50 -7.04
CA HIS A 192 -6.09 11.27 -5.62
C HIS A 192 -7.44 10.57 -5.41
N LEU A 193 -7.44 9.55 -4.55
CA LEU A 193 -8.67 8.86 -4.18
C LEU A 193 -9.51 9.75 -3.24
N PRO A 194 -10.76 10.08 -3.59
CA PRO A 194 -11.63 10.91 -2.74
C PRO A 194 -11.95 10.27 -1.38
N THR A 195 -12.16 11.09 -0.34
CA THR A 195 -12.49 10.64 1.04
C THR A 195 -13.67 9.69 1.07
N ASP A 196 -14.74 10.03 0.34
CA ASP A 196 -15.95 9.22 0.27
C ASP A 196 -15.67 7.84 -0.34
N ALA A 197 -14.79 7.76 -1.33
CA ALA A 197 -14.34 6.50 -1.90
C ALA A 197 -13.40 5.70 -0.97
N ILE A 198 -12.61 6.37 -0.13
CA ILE A 198 -11.75 5.73 0.87
C ILE A 198 -12.57 5.11 2.01
N GLN A 199 -13.63 5.80 2.43
CA GLN A 199 -14.48 5.40 3.55
C GLN A 199 -15.59 4.42 3.17
N LEU A 200 -15.69 4.01 1.90
CA LEU A 200 -16.58 2.92 1.51
C LEU A 200 -16.15 1.66 2.26
N ALA A 201 -16.79 1.47 3.42
CA ALA A 201 -16.66 0.33 4.29
C ALA A 201 -16.78 -0.96 3.46
N PRO A 202 -16.10 -2.05 3.87
CA PRO A 202 -16.22 -3.33 3.19
C PRO A 202 -17.71 -3.63 3.00
N SER A 203 -18.13 -3.71 1.73
CA SER A 203 -19.51 -4.03 1.39
C SER A 203 -19.91 -5.26 2.21
N PRO A 204 -21.10 -5.29 2.86
CA PRO A 204 -21.52 -6.37 3.75
C PRO A 204 -21.47 -7.77 3.10
N HIS A 205 -21.33 -7.85 1.77
CA HIS A 205 -21.05 -9.08 1.03
C HIS A 205 -19.68 -9.73 1.33
N VAL A 206 -18.64 -8.98 1.73
CA VAL A 206 -17.31 -9.54 2.09
C VAL A 206 -17.36 -10.24 3.46
N LEU A 207 -18.26 -9.84 4.35
CA LEU A 207 -18.48 -10.52 5.63
C LEU A 207 -19.31 -11.80 5.47
N HIS A 208 -20.27 -11.85 4.54
CA HIS A 208 -21.06 -13.06 4.27
C HIS A 208 -20.25 -14.16 3.57
N SER A 209 -19.35 -13.81 2.65
CA SER A 209 -18.47 -14.79 1.99
C SER A 209 -17.46 -15.43 2.95
N LYS A 210 -17.13 -14.79 4.08
CA LYS A 210 -16.40 -15.43 5.20
C LYS A 210 -17.24 -16.46 5.98
N GLN A 211 -18.57 -16.38 5.98
CA GLN A 211 -19.44 -17.39 6.58
C GLN A 211 -19.62 -18.62 5.66
N GLU A 212 -19.88 -18.41 4.37
CA GLU A 212 -19.97 -19.52 3.40
C GLU A 212 -18.61 -20.23 3.21
N GLY A 213 -17.50 -19.49 3.22
CA GLY A 213 -16.16 -20.07 3.18
C GLY A 213 -15.84 -20.95 4.39
N LYS A 214 -16.40 -20.65 5.57
CA LYS A 214 -16.27 -21.50 6.76
C LYS A 214 -17.05 -22.80 6.62
N GLU A 215 -18.22 -22.78 5.97
CA GLU A 215 -19.02 -23.98 5.73
C GLU A 215 -18.37 -24.92 4.71
N VAL A 216 -17.79 -24.35 3.63
CA VAL A 216 -16.99 -25.12 2.66
C VAL A 216 -15.71 -25.67 3.30
N GLN A 217 -14.98 -24.88 4.10
CA GLN A 217 -13.83 -25.40 4.85
C GLN A 217 -14.23 -26.49 5.84
N HIS A 218 -15.37 -26.35 6.51
CA HIS A 218 -15.87 -27.36 7.44
C HIS A 218 -16.17 -28.68 6.72
N ASN A 219 -16.84 -28.62 5.56
CA ASN A 219 -17.12 -29.79 4.73
C ASN A 219 -15.84 -30.48 4.23
N VAL A 220 -14.83 -29.71 3.78
CA VAL A 220 -13.55 -30.28 3.32
C VAL A 220 -12.78 -30.94 4.49
N LYS A 221 -12.78 -30.32 5.68
CA LYS A 221 -12.12 -30.88 6.87
C LYS A 221 -12.82 -32.17 7.33
N GLN A 222 -14.15 -32.19 7.28
CA GLN A 222 -14.95 -33.37 7.63
C GLN A 222 -14.71 -34.52 6.64
N GLN A 223 -14.60 -34.21 5.34
CA GLN A 223 -14.29 -35.20 4.31
C GLN A 223 -12.87 -35.79 4.46
N GLN A 224 -11.86 -34.95 4.78
CA GLN A 224 -10.51 -35.44 5.08
C GLN A 224 -10.47 -36.33 6.35
N GLN A 225 -11.20 -35.96 7.39
CA GLN A 225 -11.25 -36.75 8.62
C GLN A 225 -11.94 -38.11 8.40
N GLN A 226 -12.95 -38.18 7.53
CA GLN A 226 -13.56 -39.44 7.09
C GLN A 226 -12.57 -40.32 6.33
N GLN A 227 -11.77 -39.76 5.43
CA GLN A 227 -10.74 -40.51 4.69
C GLN A 227 -9.65 -41.06 5.63
N GLN A 228 -9.20 -40.27 6.61
CA GLN A 228 -8.21 -40.73 7.59
C GLN A 228 -8.76 -41.84 8.50
N ARG A 229 -10.04 -41.80 8.88
CA ARG A 229 -10.68 -42.89 9.63
C ARG A 229 -10.75 -44.18 8.83
N GLN A 230 -11.10 -44.10 7.55
CA GLN A 230 -11.14 -45.27 6.67
C GLN A 230 -9.74 -45.89 6.46
N GLN A 231 -8.68 -45.08 6.49
CA GLN A 231 -7.30 -45.57 6.45
C GLN A 231 -6.86 -46.19 7.78
N ALA A 232 -7.21 -45.57 8.91
CA ALA A 232 -6.88 -46.09 10.25
C ALA A 232 -7.62 -47.41 10.57
N GLU A 233 -8.83 -47.62 10.05
CA GLU A 233 -9.56 -48.88 10.20
C GLU A 233 -8.95 -50.04 9.38
N GLN A 234 -8.06 -49.76 8.43
CA GLN A 234 -7.30 -50.77 7.69
C GLN A 234 -5.97 -51.13 8.35
N GLU A 235 -5.49 -50.33 9.32
CA GLU A 235 -4.29 -50.65 10.09
C GLU A 235 -4.64 -51.48 11.33
N VAL A 236 -4.33 -52.79 11.27
CA VAL A 236 -4.49 -53.72 12.39
C VAL A 236 -3.60 -53.28 13.57
N PRO A 237 -4.12 -53.04 14.79
CA PRO A 237 -3.32 -52.49 15.88
C PRO A 237 -2.38 -53.54 16.51
N LEU A 238 -1.09 -53.20 16.61
CA LEU A 238 -0.14 -53.83 17.53
C LEU A 238 -0.30 -53.24 18.96
N PRO A 239 -0.15 -54.04 20.03
CA PRO A 239 -0.43 -53.59 21.39
C PRO A 239 0.74 -52.77 21.94
N LEU A 240 0.46 -51.55 22.43
CA LEU A 240 1.44 -50.71 23.12
C LEU A 240 1.04 -50.37 24.56
N ALA A 241 2.06 -50.42 25.40
CA ALA A 241 2.03 -50.39 26.84
C ALA A 241 1.75 -49.01 27.44
N LYS A 242 1.15 -49.04 28.64
CA LYS A 242 0.71 -47.92 29.48
C LYS A 242 1.88 -46.99 29.85
N ARG A 243 1.70 -45.68 29.65
CA ARG A 243 2.51 -44.65 30.34
C ARG A 243 1.62 -43.56 30.95
N ARG A 244 2.02 -43.16 32.17
CA ARG A 244 1.27 -42.49 33.23
C ARG A 244 1.26 -40.96 33.03
N LYS A 245 0.10 -40.30 33.27
CA LYS A 245 -0.13 -38.85 33.26
C LYS A 245 0.36 -38.17 34.55
N GLN A 246 0.93 -36.97 34.44
CA GLN A 246 0.98 -35.95 35.49
C GLN A 246 0.47 -34.62 34.92
N GLY A 247 -0.32 -33.90 35.72
CA GLY A 247 -1.09 -32.72 35.32
C GLY A 247 -0.47 -31.39 35.74
N SER A 248 -1.07 -30.31 35.27
CA SER A 248 -0.74 -28.92 35.60
C SER A 248 -2.03 -28.09 35.72
N GLU A 249 -2.09 -27.25 36.75
CA GLU A 249 -3.18 -26.30 37.08
C GLU A 249 -3.17 -25.00 36.25
N PRO A 250 -4.29 -24.23 36.24
CA PRO A 250 -4.42 -22.95 35.52
C PRO A 250 -4.29 -21.69 36.42
N PRO A 251 -3.99 -20.50 35.85
CA PRO A 251 -3.97 -19.23 36.59
C PRO A 251 -5.30 -18.42 36.49
N PRO A 252 -5.49 -17.39 37.36
CA PRO A 252 -6.75 -16.62 37.48
C PRO A 252 -6.81 -15.33 36.61
N PRO A 253 -8.01 -14.70 36.47
CA PRO A 253 -8.24 -13.59 35.54
C PRO A 253 -8.03 -12.19 36.15
N ALA A 254 -7.78 -11.20 35.28
CA ALA A 254 -7.61 -9.78 35.60
C ALA A 254 -8.89 -8.94 35.40
N THR A 255 -9.02 -7.87 36.18
CA THR A 255 -10.15 -6.94 36.27
C THR A 255 -9.94 -5.67 35.43
N GLU A 256 -10.98 -5.21 34.74
CA GLU A 256 -11.01 -3.97 33.95
C GLU A 256 -11.71 -2.82 34.70
N HIS A 257 -11.21 -1.59 34.53
CA HIS A 257 -11.86 -0.34 34.96
C HIS A 257 -11.94 0.64 33.78
N CYS A 258 -13.15 1.07 33.43
CA CYS A 258 -13.45 2.13 32.45
C CYS A 258 -13.44 3.52 33.11
N ILE A 259 -12.92 4.54 32.39
CA ILE A 259 -13.22 5.95 32.65
C ILE A 259 -13.53 6.66 31.32
N GLU A 260 -14.68 7.35 31.32
CA GLU A 260 -15.28 8.12 30.22
C GLU A 260 -14.56 9.45 29.94
N GLY A 261 -14.68 9.91 28.69
CA GLY A 261 -14.08 11.13 28.18
C GLY A 261 -14.92 12.39 28.38
N THR A 262 -14.29 13.53 28.07
CA THR A 262 -14.96 14.85 27.97
C THR A 262 -14.50 15.58 26.73
N ALA A 263 -15.47 16.03 25.93
CA ALA A 263 -15.29 16.82 24.71
C ALA A 263 -15.24 18.33 25.03
N ALA A 264 -14.47 19.11 24.24
CA ALA A 264 -14.48 20.56 24.30
C ALA A 264 -14.54 21.22 22.91
N ALA A 265 -15.34 22.28 22.89
CA ALA A 265 -15.87 23.11 21.81
C ALA A 265 -14.88 23.71 20.79
N ALA A 266 -15.40 23.92 19.59
CA ALA A 266 -14.80 24.66 18.48
C ALA A 266 -15.11 26.17 18.57
N ALA A 267 -14.10 27.00 18.31
CA ALA A 267 -14.22 28.43 18.02
C ALA A 267 -13.65 28.72 16.63
N GLY A 268 -14.39 29.51 15.83
CA GLY A 268 -14.14 29.72 14.41
C GLY A 268 -13.21 30.88 14.04
N GLY A 269 -12.97 31.00 12.73
CA GLY A 269 -12.39 32.20 12.12
C GLY A 269 -11.71 31.97 10.76
N CYS A 270 -12.08 32.80 9.79
CA CYS A 270 -11.45 33.06 8.48
C CYS A 270 -11.82 32.13 7.29
N SER A 271 -12.75 32.60 6.44
CA SER A 271 -13.15 31.95 5.18
C SER A 271 -12.21 32.32 4.04
N SER A 272 -11.23 31.47 3.75
CA SER A 272 -10.57 31.45 2.44
C SER A 272 -11.53 30.80 1.41
N ARG A 273 -11.55 31.30 0.17
CA ARG A 273 -12.47 30.85 -0.91
C ARG A 273 -12.12 29.48 -1.51
N HIS A 274 -11.24 28.72 -0.86
CA HIS A 274 -10.94 27.36 -1.27
C HIS A 274 -11.89 26.45 -0.49
N GLY A 275 -12.67 25.64 -1.21
CA GLY A 275 -13.42 24.55 -0.58
C GLY A 275 -12.48 23.69 0.25
N PRO A 276 -12.98 22.97 1.27
CA PRO A 276 -12.13 22.14 2.13
C PRO A 276 -11.29 21.18 1.26
N VAL A 277 -9.96 21.28 1.39
CA VAL A 277 -9.02 20.41 0.68
C VAL A 277 -9.13 18.99 1.25
N ASP A 278 -9.40 18.03 0.37
CA ASP A 278 -9.46 16.62 0.76
C ASP A 278 -8.04 16.11 1.08
N CYS A 279 -7.79 15.88 2.36
CA CYS A 279 -6.50 15.43 2.88
C CYS A 279 -6.44 13.91 3.11
N SER A 280 -7.55 13.18 2.94
CA SER A 280 -7.65 11.76 3.28
C SER A 280 -6.77 10.85 2.40
N CYS A 281 -6.34 11.39 1.26
CA CYS A 281 -5.46 10.73 0.31
C CYS A 281 -3.97 10.80 0.68
N PHE A 282 -3.59 11.53 1.73
CA PHE A 282 -2.21 11.62 2.21
C PHE A 282 -2.12 11.15 3.66
N VAL A 283 -1.09 10.36 3.94
CA VAL A 283 -0.68 10.03 5.30
C VAL A 283 0.84 10.12 5.36
N ALA A 284 1.40 10.74 6.40
CA ALA A 284 2.84 10.71 6.65
C ALA A 284 3.12 10.20 8.06
N ASN A 285 3.99 9.21 8.16
CA ASN A 285 4.25 8.44 9.39
C ASN A 285 5.71 8.62 9.82
N ALA A 286 5.96 8.47 11.12
CA ALA A 286 7.28 8.61 11.74
C ALA A 286 7.61 7.52 12.79
N ALA A 287 7.30 6.24 12.54
CA ALA A 287 7.41 5.13 13.53
C ALA A 287 8.76 5.07 14.31
N VAL A 288 8.76 4.69 15.59
CA VAL A 288 9.96 4.56 16.48
C VAL A 288 9.97 3.25 17.29
N ALA A 289 11.00 3.04 18.12
CA ALA A 289 11.09 1.83 18.92
C ALA A 289 10.05 1.81 20.05
N GLY A 290 9.28 0.71 20.16
CA GLY A 290 8.31 0.49 21.24
C GLY A 290 6.84 0.59 20.81
N ASP A 291 6.57 1.05 19.60
CA ASP A 291 5.19 1.19 19.12
C ASP A 291 4.54 -0.17 18.85
N SER A 292 3.23 -0.24 19.03
CA SER A 292 2.45 -1.43 18.76
C SER A 292 1.46 -1.16 17.64
N PHE A 293 1.68 -1.85 16.51
CA PHE A 293 0.83 -1.76 15.33
C PHE A 293 -0.09 -2.98 15.29
N SER A 294 -1.41 -2.75 15.22
CA SER A 294 -2.39 -3.83 15.03
C SER A 294 -2.46 -4.24 13.55
N TYR A 295 -3.30 -5.21 13.16
CA TYR A 295 -3.75 -5.22 11.76
C TYR A 295 -4.71 -4.05 11.60
N HIS A 296 -4.30 -3.05 10.83
CA HIS A 296 -4.93 -1.74 10.72
C HIS A 296 -4.28 -0.97 9.56
N VAL A 297 -4.89 0.13 9.13
CA VAL A 297 -4.19 1.26 8.47
C VAL A 297 -3.39 2.02 9.58
N ASP A 298 -2.44 2.97 9.38
CA ASP A 298 -1.08 2.96 10.03
C ASP A 298 -0.63 4.01 11.14
N ALA A 299 0.10 3.52 12.18
CA ALA A 299 0.25 4.10 13.55
C ALA A 299 1.65 4.64 14.10
N ASP A 300 1.86 4.58 15.46
CA ASP A 300 2.60 5.44 16.47
C ASP A 300 4.14 5.50 16.46
N PRO A 301 4.72 6.60 16.99
CA PRO A 301 6.05 6.73 17.63
C PRO A 301 6.21 7.43 19.00
N THR A 302 6.52 6.73 20.10
CA THR A 302 7.16 7.36 21.29
C THR A 302 8.38 6.64 21.86
N SER A 303 9.61 7.15 21.62
CA SER A 303 10.82 6.95 22.46
C SER A 303 12.13 7.65 21.95
N PHE A 304 12.46 8.84 22.51
CA PHE A 304 13.79 9.45 22.89
C PHE A 304 14.92 9.78 21.81
N PRO A 305 16.22 10.22 22.09
CA PRO A 305 16.95 11.36 21.43
C PRO A 305 18.37 11.08 20.78
N ASP A 306 19.28 12.04 20.50
CA ASP A 306 19.61 12.70 19.21
C ASP A 306 20.96 12.25 18.58
N GLY A 307 21.12 12.42 17.24
CA GLY A 307 22.39 12.28 16.49
C GLY A 307 22.25 11.81 15.02
N SER A 308 21.94 12.74 14.11
CA SER A 308 21.38 12.56 12.74
C SER A 308 22.16 11.69 11.69
N PRO A 309 21.54 10.60 11.17
CA PRO A 309 21.97 9.84 9.98
C PRO A 309 20.83 9.62 8.94
N TRP A 310 20.08 10.66 8.57
CA TRP A 310 18.79 10.58 7.82
C TRP A 310 18.84 10.09 6.36
N ASN A 311 19.98 9.57 5.92
CA ASN A 311 20.23 8.99 4.61
C ASN A 311 20.42 7.46 4.66
N GLU A 312 20.43 6.87 5.85
CA GLU A 312 20.62 5.44 6.05
C GLU A 312 19.42 4.85 6.81
N TRP A 313 18.87 3.74 6.32
CA TRP A 313 18.02 2.86 7.14
C TRP A 313 18.62 1.46 7.11
N ARG A 314 19.08 0.99 8.27
CA ARG A 314 19.77 -0.30 8.36
C ARG A 314 18.79 -1.45 8.56
N ARG A 315 19.14 -2.63 8.06
CA ARG A 315 18.25 -3.80 8.15
C ARG A 315 17.96 -4.19 9.60
N GLU A 316 18.95 -4.10 10.47
CA GLU A 316 18.83 -4.42 11.90
C GLU A 316 17.88 -3.48 12.66
N TRP A 317 17.55 -2.31 12.10
CA TRP A 317 16.58 -1.38 12.67
C TRP A 317 15.13 -1.84 12.47
N GLY A 318 14.88 -2.89 11.67
CA GLY A 318 13.54 -3.43 11.45
C GLY A 318 12.62 -2.44 10.74
N ALA A 319 11.40 -2.33 11.24
CA ALA A 319 10.31 -1.52 10.70
C ALA A 319 9.80 -1.94 9.31
N GLU A 320 9.80 -3.25 9.05
CA GLU A 320 9.31 -3.84 7.81
C GLU A 320 7.83 -3.53 7.58
N THR A 321 7.46 -3.39 6.31
CA THR A 321 6.05 -3.45 5.89
C THR A 321 5.70 -4.88 5.56
N LEU A 322 4.83 -5.50 6.35
CA LEU A 322 4.29 -6.83 6.14
C LEU A 322 3.08 -6.73 5.20
N LEU A 323 3.11 -7.48 4.09
CA LEU A 323 1.99 -7.67 3.17
C LEU A 323 1.45 -9.09 3.34
N LEU A 324 0.16 -9.25 3.63
CA LEU A 324 -0.47 -10.53 3.95
C LEU A 324 -1.53 -10.90 2.92
N ASP A 325 -1.58 -12.19 2.62
CA ASP A 325 -2.71 -12.83 1.99
C ASP A 325 -3.80 -13.10 3.04
N GLY A 326 -4.96 -12.47 2.87
CA GLY A 326 -6.05 -12.49 3.86
C GLY A 326 -6.75 -13.83 4.02
N GLN A 327 -6.47 -14.82 3.16
CA GLN A 327 -7.04 -16.16 3.26
C GLN A 327 -6.12 -17.18 3.94
N THR A 328 -4.80 -17.00 3.80
CA THR A 328 -3.81 -17.98 4.25
C THR A 328 -2.93 -17.48 5.39
N ASP A 329 -3.00 -16.19 5.72
CA ASP A 329 -2.10 -15.49 6.65
C ASP A 329 -0.62 -15.60 6.25
N GLY A 330 -0.33 -16.05 5.04
CA GLY A 330 1.00 -16.07 4.45
C GLY A 330 1.31 -14.73 3.82
N GLY A 331 2.55 -14.27 3.91
CA GLY A 331 2.92 -12.94 3.42
C GLY A 331 4.39 -12.72 3.18
N VAL A 332 4.74 -11.47 2.90
CA VAL A 332 6.10 -11.02 2.65
C VAL A 332 6.43 -9.80 3.51
N PHE A 333 7.67 -9.72 3.98
CA PHE A 333 8.20 -8.53 4.63
C PHE A 333 9.00 -7.70 3.64
N VAL A 334 8.66 -6.41 3.55
CA VAL A 334 9.40 -5.41 2.78
C VAL A 334 10.21 -4.56 3.74
N ALA A 335 11.52 -4.77 3.77
CA ALA A 335 12.42 -3.94 4.56
C ALA A 335 12.41 -2.50 4.04
N PRO A 336 12.18 -1.48 4.89
CA PRO A 336 12.27 -0.09 4.47
C PRO A 336 13.69 0.23 3.98
N ARG A 337 13.76 1.08 2.94
CA ARG A 337 14.99 1.68 2.46
C ARG A 337 14.70 3.11 2.06
N PRO A 338 15.66 4.03 2.21
CA PRO A 338 15.51 5.36 1.63
C PRO A 338 15.26 5.25 0.13
N CYS A 339 14.45 6.15 -0.42
CA CYS A 339 14.16 6.21 -1.85
C CYS A 339 13.37 5.01 -2.44
N ARG A 340 12.94 4.07 -1.60
CA ARG A 340 12.08 2.95 -2.01
C ARG A 340 10.62 3.36 -2.06
N ALA A 341 9.91 2.96 -3.10
CA ALA A 341 8.46 3.00 -3.19
C ALA A 341 7.88 1.58 -3.07
N VAL A 342 6.74 1.48 -2.39
CA VAL A 342 5.90 0.28 -2.37
C VAL A 342 4.57 0.67 -2.98
N LEU A 343 4.24 0.04 -4.11
CA LEU A 343 2.95 0.19 -4.78
C LEU A 343 2.15 -1.08 -4.50
N LEU A 344 0.94 -0.95 -3.99
CA LEU A 344 0.10 -2.09 -3.62
C LEU A 344 -1.36 -1.78 -3.92
N ASP A 345 -2.12 -2.81 -4.34
CA ASP A 345 -3.57 -2.69 -4.49
C ASP A 345 -4.19 -2.45 -3.11
N GLN A 346 -5.19 -1.55 -3.05
CA GLN A 346 -5.78 -1.05 -1.80
C GLN A 346 -6.34 -2.16 -0.89
N ASP A 347 -6.71 -3.31 -1.45
CA ASP A 347 -7.31 -4.43 -0.74
C ASP A 347 -6.28 -5.38 -0.10
N ILE A 348 -4.97 -5.15 -0.30
CA ILE A 348 -3.93 -5.93 0.36
C ILE A 348 -3.89 -5.61 1.85
N LEU A 349 -4.07 -6.64 2.69
CA LEU A 349 -3.88 -6.52 4.12
C LEU A 349 -2.40 -6.27 4.43
N HIS A 350 -2.09 -5.18 5.12
CA HIS A 350 -0.72 -4.85 5.46
C HIS A 350 -0.58 -4.30 6.87
N ARG A 351 0.67 -4.27 7.35
CA ARG A 351 1.05 -3.67 8.62
C ARG A 351 2.48 -3.15 8.56
N VAL A 352 2.73 -1.96 9.09
CA VAL A 352 4.07 -1.51 9.42
C VAL A 352 4.50 -2.05 10.79
N SER A 353 5.67 -2.69 10.87
CA SER A 353 6.30 -2.99 12.16
C SER A 353 6.96 -1.74 12.74
N ALA A 354 7.03 -1.67 14.07
CA ALA A 354 7.84 -0.68 14.75
C ALA A 354 9.33 -0.90 14.46
N PRO A 355 10.14 0.16 14.41
CA PRO A 355 11.58 0.04 14.54
C PRO A 355 11.99 -0.80 15.75
N SER A 356 13.07 -1.54 15.59
CA SER A 356 13.69 -2.30 16.67
C SER A 356 14.44 -1.36 17.63
N ALA A 357 14.78 -1.84 18.82
CA ALA A 357 15.64 -1.09 19.75
C ALA A 357 17.01 -0.70 19.15
N ALA A 358 17.48 -1.40 18.10
CA ALA A 358 18.72 -1.06 17.42
C ALA A 358 18.64 0.25 16.62
N ALA A 359 17.43 0.69 16.24
CA ALA A 359 17.21 2.00 15.66
C ALA A 359 17.53 3.14 16.66
N GLY A 360 17.53 2.81 17.96
CA GLY A 360 17.56 3.78 19.04
C GLY A 360 16.38 4.73 18.90
N ASN A 361 16.72 5.96 18.55
CA ASN A 361 15.86 7.14 18.63
C ASN A 361 15.53 7.71 17.24
N ARG A 362 15.73 6.88 16.22
CA ARG A 362 15.59 7.29 14.82
C ARG A 362 14.18 6.97 14.34
N PRO A 363 13.35 7.99 14.03
CA PRO A 363 12.06 7.76 13.40
C PRO A 363 12.22 7.25 11.97
N ARG A 364 11.34 6.32 11.59
CA ARG A 364 11.13 5.90 10.20
C ARG A 364 10.11 6.81 9.55
N PHE A 365 10.58 7.74 8.72
CA PHE A 365 9.68 8.55 7.91
C PHE A 365 9.16 7.78 6.69
N SER A 366 7.85 7.83 6.47
CA SER A 366 7.22 7.40 5.22
C SER A 366 6.11 8.36 4.81
N LEU A 367 5.96 8.56 3.50
CA LEU A 367 4.85 9.29 2.91
C LEU A 367 4.01 8.29 2.11
N VAL A 368 2.70 8.31 2.32
CA VAL A 368 1.73 7.36 1.78
C VAL A 368 0.67 8.14 1.00
N TRP A 369 0.32 7.61 -0.16
CA TRP A 369 -0.71 8.16 -1.03
C TRP A 369 -1.80 7.13 -1.29
N LYS A 370 -3.06 7.57 -1.27
CA LYS A 370 -4.19 6.80 -1.78
C LYS A 370 -4.55 7.34 -3.15
N LEU A 371 -4.37 6.49 -4.16
CA LEU A 371 -4.48 6.86 -5.56
C LEU A 371 -5.55 6.02 -6.26
N ALA A 372 -6.19 6.62 -7.25
CA ALA A 372 -7.03 5.93 -8.21
C ALA A 372 -6.31 5.88 -9.57
N LEU A 373 -6.17 4.68 -10.13
CA LEU A 373 -5.77 4.48 -11.51
C LEU A 373 -7.04 4.43 -12.36
N LEU A 374 -7.19 5.39 -13.26
CA LEU A 374 -8.38 5.59 -14.09
C LEU A 374 -8.08 5.10 -15.52
N PRO A 375 -8.83 4.13 -16.05
CA PRO A 375 -8.59 3.62 -17.39
C PRO A 375 -8.94 4.70 -18.41
N ARG A 376 -8.08 4.91 -19.41
CA ARG A 376 -8.34 5.88 -20.50
C ARG A 376 -9.32 5.33 -21.55
N HIS A 377 -9.44 4.02 -21.62
CA HIS A 377 -10.29 3.35 -22.57
C HIS A 377 -11.29 2.41 -21.87
N PRO A 378 -12.54 2.34 -22.34
CA PRO A 378 -13.50 1.35 -21.85
C PRO A 378 -12.95 -0.09 -21.95
N GLY A 379 -13.10 -0.86 -20.88
CA GLY A 379 -12.63 -2.25 -20.80
C GLY A 379 -11.11 -2.42 -20.63
N GLN A 380 -10.35 -1.32 -20.53
CA GLN A 380 -8.93 -1.39 -20.23
C GLN A 380 -8.71 -1.93 -18.82
N GLN A 381 -7.95 -3.02 -18.73
CA GLN A 381 -7.52 -3.58 -17.45
C GLN A 381 -6.28 -2.83 -16.98
N LEU A 382 -6.27 -2.47 -15.69
CA LEU A 382 -5.14 -1.84 -15.04
C LEU A 382 -4.50 -2.86 -14.10
N CYS A 383 -3.17 -2.81 -14.02
CA CYS A 383 -2.40 -3.74 -13.19
C CYS A 383 -1.14 -3.02 -12.73
N LEU A 384 -0.85 -3.08 -11.42
CA LEU A 384 0.38 -2.50 -10.89
C LEU A 384 1.61 -3.21 -11.42
N ALA A 385 1.55 -4.54 -11.58
CA ALA A 385 2.63 -5.33 -12.16
C ALA A 385 2.69 -5.15 -13.67
N ARG A 386 3.88 -4.87 -14.20
CA ARG A 386 4.10 -4.65 -15.62
C ARG A 386 4.72 -5.87 -16.34
N PRO A 387 4.38 -6.13 -17.62
CA PRO A 387 4.88 -7.28 -18.35
C PRO A 387 6.41 -7.35 -18.43
N GLU A 388 7.09 -6.20 -18.59
CA GLU A 388 8.54 -6.16 -18.72
C GLU A 388 9.29 -6.42 -17.41
N TRP A 389 8.59 -6.47 -16.27
CA TRP A 389 9.16 -6.88 -14.97
C TRP A 389 9.10 -8.39 -14.73
N GLY A 390 8.64 -9.14 -15.72
CA GLY A 390 8.39 -10.57 -15.61
C GLY A 390 7.10 -10.89 -14.85
N PRO A 391 6.72 -12.19 -14.79
CA PRO A 391 5.51 -12.61 -14.12
C PRO A 391 5.62 -12.37 -12.60
N PRO A 392 4.58 -11.83 -11.94
CA PRO A 392 4.59 -11.67 -10.49
C PRO A 392 4.68 -13.04 -9.80
N ALA A 393 5.48 -13.13 -8.74
CA ALA A 393 5.53 -14.33 -7.91
C ALA A 393 4.26 -14.45 -7.07
N SER A 394 3.65 -15.63 -7.10
CA SER A 394 2.38 -15.88 -6.40
C SER A 394 2.63 -16.34 -4.98
N ILE A 395 1.99 -15.69 -4.02
CA ILE A 395 2.07 -16.00 -2.59
C ILE A 395 0.67 -16.35 -2.06
N GLY A 396 0.60 -17.19 -1.03
CA GLY A 396 -0.66 -17.50 -0.34
C GLY A 396 -1.72 -18.15 -1.25
N SER A 397 -2.93 -17.62 -1.22
CA SER A 397 -4.06 -18.08 -2.04
C SER A 397 -3.80 -17.94 -3.54
N ALA A 398 -3.06 -16.91 -3.97
CA ALA A 398 -2.68 -16.73 -5.38
C ALA A 398 -1.85 -17.90 -5.90
N ALA A 399 -0.93 -18.43 -5.07
CA ALA A 399 -0.12 -19.60 -5.44
C ALA A 399 -0.99 -20.86 -5.63
N ARG A 400 -2.04 -21.02 -4.81
CA ARG A 400 -2.99 -22.14 -4.92
C ARG A 400 -3.80 -22.05 -6.21
N VAL A 401 -4.34 -20.87 -6.51
CA VAL A 401 -5.11 -20.64 -7.74
C VAL A 401 -4.25 -20.92 -8.99
N ASP A 402 -3.00 -20.49 -8.97
CA ASP A 402 -2.06 -20.79 -10.06
C ASP A 402 -1.75 -22.27 -10.22
N ALA A 403 -1.65 -23.02 -9.11
CA ALA A 403 -1.44 -24.45 -9.16
C ALA A 403 -2.64 -25.16 -9.82
N VAL A 404 -3.86 -24.75 -9.47
CA VAL A 404 -5.09 -25.27 -10.10
C VAL A 404 -5.13 -24.92 -11.59
N LYS A 405 -4.84 -23.67 -11.97
CA LYS A 405 -4.74 -23.26 -13.39
C LYS A 405 -3.77 -24.14 -14.18
N ARG A 406 -2.58 -24.40 -13.62
CA ARG A 406 -1.58 -25.26 -14.27
C ARG A 406 -2.07 -26.70 -14.41
N GLN A 407 -2.70 -27.26 -13.38
CA GLN A 407 -3.26 -28.61 -13.43
C GLN A 407 -4.33 -28.74 -14.52
N MET A 408 -5.30 -27.81 -14.57
CA MET A 408 -6.35 -27.82 -15.59
C MET A 408 -5.77 -27.70 -17.00
N ALA A 409 -4.76 -26.85 -17.20
CA ALA A 409 -4.08 -26.71 -18.50
C ALA A 409 -3.36 -28.00 -18.91
N GLN A 410 -2.74 -28.71 -17.97
CA GLN A 410 -2.11 -30.01 -18.23
C GLN A 410 -3.14 -31.08 -18.59
N GLU A 411 -4.26 -31.14 -17.87
CA GLU A 411 -5.36 -32.07 -18.17
C GLU A 411 -5.96 -31.82 -19.55
N GLN A 412 -6.17 -30.55 -19.93
CA GLN A 412 -6.65 -30.20 -21.26
C GLN A 412 -5.67 -30.61 -22.36
N ARG A 413 -4.36 -30.39 -22.16
CA ARG A 413 -3.33 -30.86 -23.09
C ARG A 413 -3.33 -32.38 -23.24
N ARG A 414 -3.52 -33.12 -22.14
CA ARG A 414 -3.65 -34.58 -22.16
C ARG A 414 -4.88 -35.04 -22.94
N LYS A 415 -6.04 -34.40 -22.75
CA LYS A 415 -7.26 -34.69 -23.51
C LYS A 415 -7.07 -34.44 -25.00
N ASN A 416 -6.44 -33.33 -25.36
CA ASN A 416 -6.15 -32.97 -26.75
C ASN A 416 -5.13 -33.90 -27.42
N GLN A 417 -4.25 -34.57 -26.66
CA GLN A 417 -3.30 -35.56 -27.20
C GLN A 417 -3.90 -36.97 -27.32
N ALA A 418 -4.98 -37.25 -26.58
CA ALA A 418 -5.67 -38.53 -26.61
C ALA A 418 -6.82 -38.58 -27.64
N SER A 419 -7.21 -37.43 -28.18
CA SER A 419 -8.18 -37.29 -29.29
C SER A 419 -7.41 -37.18 -30.60
#